data_AF-A6XB93-F1
#
_entry.id   AF-A6XB93-F1
#
_cell.length_a   1.000
_cell.length_b   1.000
_cell.length_c   1.000
_cell.angle_alpha   90.00
_cell.angle_beta   90.00
_cell.angle_gamma   90.00
#
_symmetry.space_group_name_H-M   'P 1'
#
loop_
_entity.id
_entity.type
_entity.pdbx_description
1 polymer ?
#
loop_
_entity_poly.entity_id
_entity_poly.type
_entity_poly.pdbx_seq_one_letter_code
_entity_poly.pdbx_strand_id
1 'polypeptide(L)'
;WDVVNEAMMEDGTYRNGNLADGQKSRWYEILGESYIAEAFKAAHEADPDAKLFYNDFYNYIPAKQQGIYNMLKGLLDQGVPVHGVGLQAHLNIEPSTVTTNQAYYQDVAHMEDAIKLYSSLGLDVQVTELDI
;
A
#
# COMPACT_ATOMS: atom_id res chain seq x y z
N TRP A 1 6.18 9.75 -7.63
CA TRP A 1 6.09 10.16 -6.22
C TRP A 1 5.35 9.10 -5.45
N ASP A 2 5.88 8.70 -4.30
CA ASP A 2 5.11 7.96 -3.30
C ASP A 2 4.25 8.98 -2.55
N VAL A 3 3.01 9.17 -3.01
CA VAL A 3 2.13 10.24 -2.54
C VAL A 3 1.63 9.95 -1.14
N VAL A 4 1.29 8.69 -0.87
CA VAL A 4 0.93 8.19 0.44
C VAL A 4 1.75 6.94 0.73
N ASN A 5 2.36 6.92 1.91
CA ASN A 5 3.20 5.83 2.38
C ASN A 5 2.52 5.14 3.58
N GLU A 6 2.46 3.81 3.56
CA GLU A 6 2.18 2.96 4.73
C GLU A 6 0.82 3.19 5.42
N ALA A 7 -0.22 3.55 4.66
CA ALA A 7 -1.53 3.86 5.22
C ALA A 7 -2.32 2.66 5.80
N MET A 8 -1.86 1.42 5.55
CA MET A 8 -2.61 0.21 5.87
C MET A 8 -1.91 -0.64 6.93
N MET A 9 -2.73 -1.28 7.78
CA MET A 9 -2.31 -2.29 8.75
C MET A 9 -2.19 -3.66 8.08
N GLU A 10 -1.48 -4.58 8.71
CA GLU A 10 -1.23 -5.92 8.17
C GLU A 10 -2.49 -6.79 8.10
N ASP A 11 -3.55 -6.43 8.84
CA ASP A 11 -4.87 -7.04 8.77
C ASP A 11 -5.77 -6.49 7.65
N GLY A 12 -5.26 -5.54 6.85
CA GLY A 12 -6.00 -4.91 5.75
C GLY A 12 -6.90 -3.76 6.17
N THR A 13 -6.88 -3.34 7.43
CA THR A 13 -7.57 -2.12 7.90
C THR A 13 -6.70 -0.88 7.74
N TYR A 14 -7.31 0.32 7.77
CA TYR A 14 -6.55 1.56 7.76
C TYR A 14 -5.79 1.78 9.07
N ARG A 15 -4.58 2.35 8.97
CA ARG A 15 -3.92 3.00 10.10
C ARG A 15 -4.75 4.19 10.56
N ASN A 16 -5.60 3.99 11.57
CA ASN A 16 -6.51 5.01 12.08
C ASN A 16 -5.93 5.73 13.32
N GLY A 17 -6.68 6.71 13.85
CA GLY A 17 -6.27 7.51 15.01
C GLY A 17 -6.38 6.80 16.38
N ASN A 18 -7.04 5.64 16.44
CA ASN A 18 -7.30 4.90 17.68
C ASN A 18 -6.27 3.79 17.98
N LEU A 19 -5.26 3.64 17.12
CA LEU A 19 -4.18 2.68 17.31
C LEU A 19 -3.18 3.14 18.37
N ALA A 20 -2.31 2.22 18.79
CA ALA A 20 -1.22 2.53 19.72
C ALA A 20 -0.26 3.58 19.14
N ASP A 21 0.47 4.25 20.04
CA ASP A 21 1.54 5.16 19.65
C ASP A 21 2.58 4.43 18.79
N GLY A 22 2.99 5.07 17.69
CA GLY A 22 3.84 4.47 16.66
C GLY A 22 3.09 3.73 15.54
N GLN A 23 1.78 3.49 15.69
CA GLN A 23 0.95 2.87 14.63
C GLN A 23 -0.19 3.78 14.16
N LYS A 24 -0.59 4.76 14.97
CA LYS A 24 -1.69 5.69 14.64
C LYS A 24 -1.32 6.69 13.56
N SER A 25 -2.30 7.04 12.71
CA SER A 25 -2.16 8.09 11.71
C SER A 25 -2.86 9.37 12.15
N ARG A 26 -2.09 10.46 12.27
CA ARG A 26 -2.65 11.81 12.48
C ARG A 26 -3.43 12.30 11.26
N TRP A 27 -3.04 11.89 10.05
CA TRP A 27 -3.77 12.22 8.84
C TRP A 27 -5.18 11.64 8.87
N TYR A 28 -5.30 10.36 9.24
CA TYR A 28 -6.60 9.72 9.39
C TYR A 28 -7.42 10.34 10.52
N GLU A 29 -6.81 10.68 11.65
CA GLU A 29 -7.51 11.33 12.77
C GLU A 29 -8.15 12.66 12.36
N ILE A 30 -7.49 13.44 11.51
CA ILE A 30 -7.95 14.78 11.10
C ILE A 30 -8.96 14.71 9.93
N LEU A 31 -8.70 13.87 8.93
CA LEU A 31 -9.42 13.87 7.65
C LEU A 31 -10.24 12.60 7.39
N GLY A 32 -10.14 11.60 8.27
CA GLY A 32 -10.69 10.26 8.03
C GLY A 32 -10.04 9.61 6.81
N GLU A 33 -10.69 8.58 6.24
CA GLU A 33 -10.20 7.86 5.05
C GLU A 33 -9.92 8.76 3.84
N SER A 34 -10.60 9.92 3.76
CA SER A 34 -10.52 10.82 2.60
C SER A 34 -9.13 11.39 2.36
N TYR A 35 -8.25 11.43 3.36
CA TYR A 35 -6.91 12.05 3.25
C TYR A 35 -6.09 11.49 2.10
N ILE A 36 -6.26 10.20 1.78
CA ILE A 36 -5.53 9.53 0.72
C ILE A 36 -5.98 10.11 -0.63
N ALA A 37 -7.29 10.17 -0.87
CA ALA A 37 -7.83 10.75 -2.10
C ALA A 37 -7.42 12.22 -2.27
N GLU A 38 -7.47 13.01 -1.19
CA GLU A 38 -7.08 14.42 -1.21
C GLU A 38 -5.57 14.60 -1.49
N ALA A 39 -4.71 13.73 -0.95
CA ALA A 39 -3.27 13.77 -1.23
C ALA A 39 -2.97 13.50 -2.72
N PHE A 40 -3.61 12.49 -3.33
CA PHE A 40 -3.44 12.19 -4.76
C PHE A 40 -3.97 13.30 -5.66
N LYS A 41 -5.14 13.86 -5.36
CA LYS A 41 -5.69 15.00 -6.11
C LYS A 41 -4.76 16.21 -6.04
N ALA A 42 -4.29 16.55 -4.85
CA ALA A 42 -3.38 17.68 -4.66
C ALA A 42 -2.03 17.46 -5.38
N ALA A 43 -1.48 16.25 -5.33
CA ALA A 43 -0.25 15.92 -6.03
C ALA A 43 -0.41 16.02 -7.56
N HIS A 44 -1.54 15.58 -8.10
CA HIS A 44 -1.83 15.68 -9.54
C HIS A 44 -2.13 17.11 -9.98
N GLU A 45 -2.79 17.92 -9.16
CA GLU A 45 -2.99 19.34 -9.44
C GLU A 45 -1.65 20.09 -9.51
N ALA A 46 -0.69 19.72 -8.65
CA ALA A 46 0.63 20.33 -8.63
C ALA A 46 1.51 19.91 -9.83
N ASP A 47 1.43 18.65 -10.26
CA ASP A 47 2.15 18.12 -11.42
C ASP A 47 1.31 17.04 -12.14
N PRO A 48 0.53 17.44 -13.17
CA PRO A 48 -0.33 16.50 -13.91
C PRO A 48 0.42 15.42 -14.69
N ASP A 49 1.70 15.62 -14.99
CA ASP A 49 2.51 14.69 -15.79
C ASP A 49 3.23 13.65 -14.91
N ALA A 50 3.27 13.85 -13.59
CA ALA A 50 3.91 12.93 -12.66
C ALA A 50 3.13 11.62 -12.50
N LYS A 51 3.88 10.50 -12.46
CA LYS A 51 3.32 9.22 -11.97
C LYS A 51 3.24 9.21 -10.45
N LEU A 52 2.06 8.84 -9.94
CA LEU A 52 1.67 8.93 -8.54
C LEU A 52 1.42 7.52 -7.99
N PHE A 53 2.10 7.18 -6.91
CA PHE A 53 2.11 5.84 -6.34
C PHE A 53 1.64 5.83 -4.90
N TYR A 54 0.99 4.74 -4.52
CA TYR A 54 0.82 4.33 -3.13
C TYR A 54 1.93 3.34 -2.77
N ASN A 55 2.72 3.58 -1.73
CA ASN A 55 3.87 2.75 -1.36
C ASN A 55 3.65 2.12 0.03
N ASP A 56 3.98 0.84 0.19
CA ASP A 56 3.84 0.15 1.48
C ASP A 56 4.74 -1.10 1.59
N PHE A 57 5.07 -1.50 2.83
CA PHE A 57 5.70 -2.78 3.16
C PHE A 57 4.65 -3.86 3.40
N TYR A 58 5.06 -5.13 3.32
CA TYR A 58 4.21 -6.31 3.62
C TYR A 58 2.88 -6.32 2.84
N ASN A 59 2.80 -5.57 1.74
CA ASN A 59 1.63 -5.45 0.90
C ASN A 59 1.43 -6.66 -0.04
N TYR A 60 2.17 -7.75 0.23
CA TYR A 60 2.01 -9.12 -0.26
C TYR A 60 1.42 -10.07 0.80
N ILE A 61 1.22 -9.63 2.05
CA ILE A 61 0.43 -10.38 3.03
C ILE A 61 -1.03 -10.38 2.57
N PRO A 62 -1.72 -11.53 2.44
CA PRO A 62 -3.03 -11.60 1.80
C PRO A 62 -4.08 -10.62 2.35
N ALA A 63 -4.14 -10.45 3.68
CA ALA A 63 -5.09 -9.53 4.31
C ALA A 63 -4.78 -8.06 3.98
N LYS A 64 -3.52 -7.63 4.18
CA LYS A 64 -3.05 -6.28 3.82
C LYS A 64 -3.22 -6.00 2.33
N GLN A 65 -2.82 -6.95 1.50
CA GLN A 65 -2.89 -6.86 0.05
C GLN A 65 -4.33 -6.64 -0.43
N GLN A 66 -5.29 -7.39 0.11
CA GLN A 66 -6.70 -7.23 -0.23
C GLN A 66 -7.26 -5.89 0.26
N GLY A 67 -6.86 -5.43 1.45
CA GLY A 67 -7.23 -4.11 1.97
C GLY A 67 -6.74 -2.98 1.07
N ILE A 68 -5.46 -3.02 0.67
CA ILE A 68 -4.87 -2.05 -0.27
C ILE A 68 -5.58 -2.11 -1.62
N TYR A 69 -5.84 -3.30 -2.16
CA TYR A 69 -6.58 -3.46 -3.42
C TYR A 69 -7.95 -2.79 -3.37
N ASN A 70 -8.72 -3.01 -2.29
CA ASN A 70 -10.04 -2.43 -2.12
C ASN A 70 -9.98 -0.90 -2.03
N MET A 71 -9.01 -0.38 -1.27
CA MET A 71 -8.75 1.06 -1.18
C MET A 71 -8.40 1.64 -2.57
N LEU A 72 -7.41 1.08 -3.27
CA LEU A 72 -6.98 1.57 -4.59
C LEU A 72 -8.12 1.50 -5.61
N LYS A 73 -8.87 0.39 -5.64
CA LYS A 73 -10.05 0.27 -6.48
C LYS A 73 -11.07 1.37 -6.17
N GLY A 74 -11.35 1.63 -4.89
CA GLY A 74 -12.25 2.70 -4.48
C GLY A 74 -11.79 4.10 -4.91
N LEU A 75 -10.49 4.36 -4.88
CA LEU A 75 -9.91 5.61 -5.39
C LEU A 75 -10.07 5.73 -6.92
N LEU A 76 -9.76 4.68 -7.66
CA LEU A 76 -9.92 4.62 -9.11
C LEU A 76 -11.39 4.79 -9.53
N ASP A 77 -12.33 4.13 -8.84
CA ASP A 77 -13.77 4.26 -9.08
C ASP A 77 -14.26 5.72 -8.86
N GLN A 78 -13.59 6.48 -7.98
CA GLN A 78 -13.85 7.90 -7.72
C GLN A 78 -13.12 8.85 -8.69
N GLY A 79 -12.33 8.34 -9.64
CA GLY A 79 -11.54 9.14 -10.57
C GLY A 79 -10.31 9.80 -9.95
N VAL A 80 -9.81 9.28 -8.81
CA VAL A 80 -8.57 9.77 -8.20
C VAL A 80 -7.36 9.32 -9.04
N PRO A 81 -6.39 10.20 -9.34
CA PRO A 81 -5.28 9.92 -10.25
C PRO A 81 -4.18 9.08 -9.60
N VAL A 82 -4.46 7.79 -9.39
CA VAL A 82 -3.49 6.80 -8.92
C VAL A 82 -2.93 6.06 -10.14
N HIS A 83 -1.60 6.03 -10.25
CA HIS A 83 -0.92 5.46 -11.43
C HIS A 83 -0.23 4.13 -11.13
N GLY A 84 0.11 3.87 -9.86
CA GLY A 84 0.70 2.60 -9.49
C GLY A 84 0.76 2.33 -8.00
N VAL A 85 1.33 1.17 -7.67
CA VAL A 85 1.64 0.74 -6.31
C VAL A 85 3.12 0.38 -6.18
N GLY A 86 3.73 0.78 -5.07
CA GLY A 86 5.08 0.40 -4.68
C GLY A 86 5.06 -0.79 -3.71
N LEU A 87 5.76 -1.86 -4.07
CA LEU A 87 6.17 -2.93 -3.18
C LEU A 87 7.53 -2.52 -2.59
N GLN A 88 7.57 -2.11 -1.32
CA GLN A 88 8.85 -1.78 -0.67
C GLN A 88 9.82 -2.96 -0.73
N ALA A 89 9.31 -4.18 -0.53
CA ALA A 89 10.07 -5.42 -0.64
C ALA A 89 11.27 -5.48 0.32
N HIS A 90 11.05 -5.16 1.60
CA HIS A 90 11.98 -5.49 2.68
C HIS A 90 11.90 -6.98 3.02
N LEU A 91 12.92 -7.76 2.63
CA LEU A 91 12.87 -9.22 2.69
C LEU A 91 13.97 -9.81 3.57
N ASN A 92 13.67 -10.96 4.15
CA ASN A 92 14.67 -11.80 4.80
C ASN A 92 15.22 -12.81 3.80
N ILE A 93 16.53 -13.11 3.92
CA ILE A 93 17.16 -14.21 3.19
C ILE A 93 16.50 -15.58 3.47
N GLU A 94 15.99 -15.76 4.69
CA GLU A 94 15.27 -16.94 5.13
C GLU A 94 13.91 -16.53 5.72
N PRO A 95 12.81 -16.66 4.96
CA PRO A 95 11.46 -16.42 5.45
C PRO A 95 11.11 -17.32 6.66
N SER A 96 10.24 -16.82 7.53
CA SER A 96 9.81 -17.58 8.71
C SER A 96 9.00 -18.82 8.31
N THR A 97 9.20 -19.95 8.99
CA THR A 97 8.35 -21.14 8.83
C THR A 97 7.08 -21.11 9.70
N VAL A 98 6.98 -20.12 10.60
CA VAL A 98 5.81 -19.91 11.48
C VAL A 98 4.76 -19.09 10.73
N THR A 99 3.62 -19.71 10.41
CA THR A 99 2.55 -19.13 9.58
C THR A 99 1.87 -17.89 10.15
N THR A 100 2.00 -17.64 11.45
CA THR A 100 1.47 -16.44 12.11
C THR A 100 2.45 -15.26 12.10
N ASN A 101 3.68 -15.46 11.63
CA ASN A 101 4.68 -14.40 11.50
C ASN A 101 4.56 -13.74 10.12
N GLN A 102 4.62 -12.40 10.06
CA GLN A 102 4.60 -11.64 8.81
C GLN A 102 5.71 -12.07 7.83
N ALA A 103 6.88 -12.45 8.37
CA ALA A 103 8.00 -12.93 7.58
C ALA A 103 7.72 -14.28 6.87
N TYR A 104 6.64 -15.00 7.22
CA TYR A 104 6.21 -16.20 6.49
C TYR A 104 5.85 -15.90 5.05
N TYR A 105 5.28 -14.72 4.80
CA TYR A 105 4.80 -14.31 3.48
C TYR A 105 5.90 -13.71 2.60
N GLN A 106 7.16 -13.71 3.04
CA GLN A 106 8.29 -13.11 2.30
C GLN A 106 8.86 -14.06 1.25
N ASP A 107 8.00 -14.68 0.46
CA ASP A 107 8.38 -15.58 -0.63
C ASP A 107 7.91 -15.06 -2.00
N VAL A 108 8.47 -15.65 -3.05
CA VAL A 108 8.19 -15.25 -4.44
C VAL A 108 6.72 -15.46 -4.79
N ALA A 109 6.06 -16.48 -4.25
CA ALA A 109 4.67 -16.78 -4.60
C ALA A 109 3.73 -15.67 -4.12
N HIS A 110 3.87 -15.23 -2.86
CA HIS A 110 3.07 -14.13 -2.32
C HIS A 110 3.38 -12.80 -3.02
N MET A 111 4.63 -12.55 -3.41
CA MET A 111 4.98 -11.38 -4.22
C MET A 111 4.33 -11.41 -5.61
N GLU A 112 4.37 -12.56 -6.29
CA GLU A 112 3.71 -12.70 -7.58
C GLU A 112 2.20 -12.49 -7.48
N ASP A 113 1.56 -13.01 -6.42
CA ASP A 113 0.14 -12.80 -6.17
C ASP A 113 -0.18 -11.32 -5.92
N ALA A 114 0.69 -10.60 -5.19
CA ALA A 114 0.64 -9.15 -5.03
C ALA A 114 0.68 -8.41 -6.37
N ILE A 115 1.69 -8.71 -7.19
CA ILE A 115 1.89 -8.09 -8.50
C ILE A 115 0.67 -8.33 -9.40
N LYS A 116 0.18 -9.58 -9.48
CA LYS A 116 -0.99 -9.94 -10.30
C LYS A 116 -2.25 -9.22 -9.84
N LEU A 117 -2.50 -9.15 -8.53
CA LEU A 117 -3.70 -8.50 -7.99
C LEU A 117 -3.68 -6.98 -8.24
N TYR A 118 -2.57 -6.30 -7.98
CA TYR A 118 -2.53 -4.85 -8.18
C TYR A 118 -2.55 -4.46 -9.66
N SER A 119 -1.82 -5.19 -10.51
CA SER A 119 -1.85 -4.97 -11.95
C SER A 119 -3.21 -5.26 -12.57
N SER A 120 -4.07 -6.07 -11.94
CA SER A 120 -5.45 -6.28 -12.43
C SER A 120 -6.33 -5.02 -12.31
N LEU A 121 -5.90 -3.98 -11.57
CA LEU A 121 -6.53 -2.66 -11.57
C LEU A 121 -6.06 -1.78 -12.74
N GLY A 122 -5.15 -2.25 -13.58
CA GLY A 122 -4.50 -1.45 -14.63
C GLY A 122 -3.39 -0.53 -14.10
N LEU A 123 -2.95 -0.75 -12.86
CA LEU A 123 -1.90 0.02 -12.19
C LEU A 123 -0.50 -0.52 -12.53
N ASP A 124 0.48 0.38 -12.64
CA ASP A 124 1.89 0.00 -12.64
C ASP A 124 2.26 -0.58 -11.26
N VAL A 125 3.16 -1.57 -11.23
CA VAL A 125 3.73 -2.10 -9.99
C VAL A 125 5.23 -1.85 -9.99
N GLN A 126 5.74 -1.21 -8.94
CA GLN A 126 7.16 -0.94 -8.75
C GLN A 126 7.69 -1.70 -7.54
N VAL A 127 8.92 -2.20 -7.65
CA VAL A 127 9.71 -2.57 -6.46
C VAL A 127 10.52 -1.34 -6.07
N THR A 128 10.32 -0.83 -4.86
CA THR A 128 10.74 0.53 -4.49
C THR A 128 11.91 0.59 -3.52
N GLU A 129 12.03 -0.37 -2.59
CA GLU A 129 12.96 -0.28 -1.45
C GLU A 129 13.67 -1.62 -1.16
N LEU A 130 13.87 -2.45 -2.19
CA LEU A 130 14.36 -3.82 -2.05
C LEU A 130 15.67 -3.91 -1.24
N ASP A 131 15.61 -4.66 -0.16
CA ASP A 131 16.75 -5.17 0.61
C ASP A 131 16.54 -6.64 1.02
N ILE A 132 17.67 -7.32 1.29
CA ILE A 132 17.76 -8.74 1.67
C ILE A 132 18.87 -8.93 2.72
#